data_AF-A0A1J5GQ38-F1
#
_entry.id   AF-A0A1J5GQ38-F1
#
_cell.length_a   1.000
_cell.length_b   1.000
_cell.length_c   1.000
_cell.angle_alpha   90.00
_cell.angle_beta   90.00
_cell.angle_gamma   90.00
#
_symmetry.space_group_name_H-M   'P 1'
#
loop_
_entity.id
_entity.type
_entity.pdbx_description
1 polymer ?
#
loop_
_entity_poly.entity_id
_entity_poly.type
_entity_poly.pdbx_seq_one_letter_code
_entity_poly.pdbx_strand_id
1 'polypeptide(L)' 'MEENKYLLTMMIAKRAKQLQSGSKPLLISKHKQPILIALEEIKAGKVYLKEVQESQKSEEKIRENIIKDME' A
#
# COMPACT_ATOMS: atom_id res chain seq x y z
N MET A 1 -17.97 -4.77 1.91
CA MET A 1 -16.83 -4.60 2.84
C MET A 1 -16.81 -3.13 3.21
N GLU A 2 -17.43 -2.75 4.31
CA GLU A 2 -17.35 -1.35 4.77
C GLU A 2 -15.97 -1.17 5.39
N GLU A 3 -14.99 -0.90 4.52
CA GLU A 3 -13.62 -0.62 4.90
C GLU A 3 -13.63 0.46 5.99
N ASN A 4 -13.00 0.17 7.12
CA ASN A 4 -12.98 1.02 8.29
C ASN A 4 -12.48 2.43 7.90
N LYS A 5 -13.41 3.38 7.72
CA LYS A 5 -13.14 4.75 7.26
C LYS A 5 -12.12 5.46 8.15
N TYR A 6 -12.12 5.14 9.44
CA TYR A 6 -11.13 5.63 10.39
C TYR A 6 -9.72 5.14 10.05
N LEU A 7 -9.58 3.83 9.80
CA LEU A 7 -8.30 3.22 9.44
C LEU A 7 -7.76 3.80 8.13
N LEU A 8 -8.62 3.90 7.11
CA LEU A 8 -8.27 4.51 5.83
C LEU A 8 -7.77 5.96 6.02
N THR A 9 -8.51 6.76 6.78
CA THR A 9 -8.14 8.15 7.06
C THR A 9 -6.78 8.22 7.78
N MET A 10 -6.55 7.34 8.75
CA MET A 10 -5.29 7.28 9.49
C MET A 10 -4.11 6.87 8.59
N MET A 11 -4.31 5.93 7.67
CA MET A 11 -3.31 5.53 6.68
C MET A 11 -2.96 6.68 5.74
N ILE A 12 -3.97 7.37 5.20
CA ILE A 12 -3.79 8.53 4.33
C ILE A 12 -3.00 9.62 5.06
N ALA A 13 -3.40 9.97 6.28
CA ALA A 13 -2.74 11.01 7.07
C ALA A 13 -1.27 10.67 7.37
N LYS A 14 -0.99 9.42 7.76
CA LYS A 14 0.37 8.95 8.03
C LYS A 14 1.24 9.01 6.77
N ARG A 15 0.72 8.57 5.63
CA ARG A 15 1.44 8.59 4.36
C ARG A 15 1.66 10.01 3.84
N ALA A 16 0.66 10.88 3.94
CA ALA A 16 0.78 12.29 3.57
C ALA A 16 1.88 13.00 4.37
N LYS A 17 2.01 12.72 5.69
CA LYS A 17 3.12 13.22 6.50
C LYS A 17 4.49 12.76 5.98
N GLN A 18 4.63 11.48 5.59
CA GLN A 18 5.88 10.98 5.01
C GLN A 18 6.26 11.72 3.73
N LEU A 19 5.29 11.96 2.84
CA LEU A 19 5.48 12.72 1.60
C LEU A 19 5.89 14.16 1.90
N GLN A 20 5.26 14.81 2.89
CA GLN A 20 5.64 16.15 3.35
C GLN A 20 7.05 16.20 3.94
N SER A 21 7.50 15.14 4.62
CA SER A 21 8.87 14.98 5.11
C SER A 21 9.90 14.67 4.01
N GLY A 22 9.50 14.70 2.73
CA GLY A 22 10.40 14.49 1.59
C GLY A 22 10.47 13.04 1.08
N SER A 23 9.61 12.15 1.57
CA SER A 23 9.51 10.80 0.99
C SER A 23 9.03 10.88 -0.46
N LYS A 24 9.62 10.05 -1.32
CA LYS A 24 9.22 9.99 -2.73
C LYS A 24 7.84 9.33 -2.88
N PRO A 25 6.98 9.85 -3.78
CA PRO A 25 5.78 9.16 -4.22
C PRO A 25 6.13 7.80 -4.86
N LEU A 26 5.31 6.80 -4.60
CA LEU A 26 5.38 5.45 -5.16
C LEU A 26 4.58 5.33 -6.47
N LEU A 27 3.74 6.33 -6.75
CA LEU A 27 2.90 6.41 -7.93
C LEU A 27 3.01 7.81 -8.56
N ILE A 28 3.00 7.86 -9.89
CA ILE A 28 2.94 9.11 -10.65
C ILE A 28 1.52 9.65 -10.54
N SER A 29 1.35 10.67 -9.70
CA SER A 29 0.07 11.35 -9.53
C SER A 29 0.00 12.60 -10.40
N LYS A 30 -1.20 12.92 -10.89
CA LYS A 30 -1.50 14.23 -11.49
C LYS A 30 -1.64 15.32 -10.43
N HIS A 31 -1.78 14.93 -9.17
CA HIS A 31 -1.99 15.82 -8.05
C HIS A 31 -0.67 16.17 -7.37
N LYS A 32 -0.58 17.41 -6.87
CA LYS A 32 0.56 17.87 -6.07
C LYS A 32 0.31 17.77 -4.57
N GLN A 33 -0.94 17.59 -4.16
CA GLN A 33 -1.33 17.56 -2.76
C GLN A 33 -0.98 16.19 -2.14
N PRO A 34 -0.17 16.12 -1.07
CA PRO A 34 0.27 14.87 -0.46
C PRO A 34 -0.86 13.92 -0.07
N ILE A 35 -2.00 14.46 0.36
CA ILE A 35 -3.19 13.68 0.74
C ILE A 35 -3.78 12.95 -0.46
N LEU A 36 -3.88 13.61 -1.62
CA LEU A 36 -4.41 13.01 -2.85
C LEU A 36 -3.46 11.94 -3.38
N ILE A 37 -2.15 12.21 -3.36
CA ILE A 37 -1.12 11.23 -3.74
C ILE A 37 -1.22 10.00 -2.84
N ALA A 38 -1.30 10.18 -1.51
CA ALA A 38 -1.44 9.09 -0.55
C ALA A 38 -2.72 8.26 -0.78
N LEU A 39 -3.84 8.91 -1.10
CA LEU A 39 -5.09 8.21 -1.42
C LEU A 39 -4.96 7.36 -2.68
N GLU A 40 -4.33 7.89 -3.74
CA GLU A 40 -4.08 7.13 -4.98
C GLU A 40 -3.12 5.96 -4.75
N GLU A 41 -2.05 6.15 -3.97
CA GLU A 41 -1.12 5.09 -3.63
C GLU A 41 -1.79 3.95 -2.83
N ILE A 42 -2.69 4.28 -1.89
CA ILE A 42 -3.45 3.30 -1.12
C ILE A 42 -4.45 2.57 -2.03
N LYS A 43 -5.20 3.29 -2.88
CA LYS A 43 -6.12 2.68 -3.86
C LYS A 43 -5.39 1.76 -4.85
N ALA A 44 -4.15 2.09 -5.20
CA ALA A 44 -3.29 1.27 -6.07
C ALA A 44 -2.58 0.11 -5.33
N GLY A 45 -2.84 -0.07 -4.03
CA GLY A 45 -2.24 -1.13 -3.20
C GLY A 45 -0.72 -0.95 -2.96
N LYS A 46 -0.16 0.24 -3.24
CA LYS A 46 1.27 0.52 -3.05
C LYS A 46 1.62 0.87 -1.61
N VAL A 47 0.63 1.28 -0.82
CA VAL A 47 0.74 1.57 0.61
C VAL A 47 -0.22 0.67 1.37
N TYR A 48 0.30 -0.14 2.27
CA TYR A 48 -0.45 -1.11 3.07
C TYR A 48 0.03 -1.11 4.53
N LEU A 49 -0.74 -1.72 5.41
CA LEU A 49 -0.35 -1.96 6.78
C LEU A 49 0.65 -3.10 6.84
N LYS A 50 1.65 -2.97 7.73
CA LYS A 50 2.77 -3.91 7.84
C LYS A 50 2.29 -5.34 8.16
N GLU A 51 1.20 -5.48 8.92
CA GLU A 51 0.57 -6.75 9.28
C GLU A 51 -0.03 -7.48 8.06
N VAL A 52 -0.52 -6.76 7.05
CA VAL A 52 -1.05 -7.34 5.80
C VAL A 52 0.08 -7.75 4.85
N GLN A 53 1.27 -7.15 5.01
CA GLN A 53 2.41 -7.42 4.15
C GLN A 53 3.00 -8.83 4.37
N GLU A 54 2.89 -9.37 5.58
CA GLU A 54 3.37 -10.72 5.91
C GLU A 54 2.47 -11.82 5.32
N SER A 55 1.16 -11.60 5.24
CA SER A 55 0.24 -12.56 4.61
C SER A 55 0.38 -12.59 3.08
N GLN A 56 0.55 -11.44 2.43
CA GLN A 56 0.70 -11.42 0.97
C GLN A 56 2.06 -11.97 0.49
N LYS A 57 3.16 -11.65 1.19
CA LYS A 57 4.48 -12.21 0.85
C LYS A 57 4.56 -13.71 1.10
N SER A 58 3.85 -14.21 2.10
CA SER A 58 3.81 -15.66 2.36
C SER A 58 2.98 -16.38 1.30
N GLU A 59 1.82 -15.85 0.90
CA GLU A 59 1.01 -16.41 -0.18
C GLU A 59 1.73 -16.42 -1.54
N GLU A 60 2.44 -15.34 -1.88
CA GLU A 60 3.16 -15.23 -3.16
C GLU A 60 4.35 -16.22 -3.20
N LYS A 61 5.09 -16.38 -2.09
CA LYS A 61 6.13 -17.41 -1.94
C LYS A 61 5.58 -18.83 -1.97
N ILE A 62 4.43 -19.08 -1.36
CA ILE A 62 3.79 -20.40 -1.38
C ILE A 62 3.42 -20.76 -2.82
N ARG A 63 2.84 -19.83 -3.58
CA ARG A 63 2.52 -20.04 -5.00
C ARG A 63 3.76 -20.33 -5.84
N GLU A 64 4.82 -19.56 -5.64
CA GLU A 64 6.08 -19.72 -6.37
C GLU A 64 6.71 -21.10 -6.12
N ASN A 65 6.66 -21.59 -4.86
CA ASN A 65 7.15 -22.93 -4.51
C ASN A 65 6.29 -24.04 -5.13
N ILE A 66 4.96 -23.93 -5.09
CA ILE A 66 4.05 -24.95 -5.64
C ILE A 66 4.25 -25.12 -7.16
N ILE A 67 4.45 -24.02 -7.89
CA ILE A 67 4.70 -24.05 -9.33
C ILE A 67 6.05 -24.73 -9.63
N LYS A 68 7.06 -24.46 -8.81
CA LYS A 68 8.40 -25.03 -8.97
C LYS A 68 8.46 -26.53 -8.67
N ASP A 69 7.55 -27.03 -7.83
CA ASP A 69 7.43 -28.46 -7.51
C ASP A 69 6.65 -29.24 -8.59
N MET A 70 6.08 -28.56 -9.60
CA MET A 70 5.34 -29.15 -10.72
C MET A 70 6.14 -29.25 -12.03
N GLU A 71 7.38 -28.73 -12.08
CA GLU A 71 8.35 -28.90 -13.18
C GLU A 71 9.40 -29.97 -12.84
#